data_AF-A0A8J6RJJ9-F1
#
_entry.id   AF-A0A8J6RJJ9-F1
#
_cell.length_a   1.000
_cell.length_b   1.000
_cell.length_c   1.000
_cell.angle_alpha   90.00
_cell.angle_beta   90.00
_cell.angle_gamma   90.00
#
_symmetry.space_group_name_H-M   'P 1'
#
loop_
_entity.id
_entity.type
_entity.pdbx_description
1 polymer ?
#
loop_
_entity_poly.entity_id
_entity_poly.type
_entity_poly.pdbx_seq_one_letter_code
_entity_poly.pdbx_strand_id
1 'polypeptide(L)'
;MPALNYSEQNLVGNNFNGQNLNGSTFFKARLDGVQFVETALRGTNFEEAVLLNVNAAAAIFASNSNFGPANLYKATLENVNLSRANLTGANLSLINTKFINLSNANLTNANLREANLSGEQSDRPNLVGANFTGADLYKVKLKASDLTGANLTNASLLEADLEATLLVNVNATGADFRLAKLTDITLQNATFDLANFSNVVLSDAPLEPGQTGNVKFRGANLSGFLADDAVLTGANFSPYVAANGTVTVTNLTGAKFDDTDMSGANFTQVNAQGVFINGLAVGANFTNANLRNADLSKGNFTDATFVGADLTGAIAVDAIGLTLGTSSNDTYNGTAAKDNIFGFEGNDTLNGDAGNDYLDGGGGSDILFGGDGADSLSGGGGSDSLVGGAGNDVLTGGDGNDILVGGTGNDTLTGGAGSDTIRYSRGDGQDRINGFVTGVGGDFLSFSSIAAIDVRIVNGNTEFRAGDGMAGNTGFGTGNLLLTLADTTFTQTHISTNIDPTNSPGFQFS
;
A
#
# COMPACT_ATOMS: atom_id res chain seq x y z
N MET A 1 -29.17 -7.64 47.31
CA MET A 1 -29.91 -6.41 47.67
C MET A 1 -30.77 -6.04 46.48
N PRO A 2 -31.97 -5.47 46.69
CA PRO A 2 -32.86 -5.11 45.59
C PRO A 2 -32.25 -3.97 44.76
N ALA A 3 -32.42 -4.04 43.45
CA ALA A 3 -32.12 -2.93 42.54
C ALA A 3 -32.99 -1.72 42.93
N LEU A 4 -32.38 -0.54 42.97
CA LEU A 4 -33.07 0.72 43.29
C LEU A 4 -33.50 1.41 42.01
N ASN A 5 -34.63 2.12 42.06
CA ASN A 5 -35.16 2.87 40.93
C ASN A 5 -35.13 4.37 41.23
N TYR A 6 -34.23 5.07 40.54
CA TYR A 6 -34.03 6.51 40.56
C TYR A 6 -34.42 7.17 39.23
N SER A 7 -35.16 6.48 38.36
CA SER A 7 -35.52 7.00 37.04
C SER A 7 -36.27 8.32 37.16
N GLU A 8 -35.95 9.28 36.27
CA GLU A 8 -36.54 10.62 36.20
C GLU A 8 -36.41 11.47 37.48
N GLN A 9 -35.59 11.04 38.45
CA GLN A 9 -35.35 11.80 39.68
C GLN A 9 -34.28 12.87 39.50
N ASN A 10 -34.35 13.90 40.35
CA ASN A 10 -33.30 14.90 40.50
C ASN A 10 -32.52 14.62 41.81
N LEU A 11 -31.30 14.14 41.68
CA LEU A 11 -30.39 13.80 42.77
C LEU A 11 -29.33 14.90 42.89
N VAL A 12 -29.27 15.56 44.04
CA VAL A 12 -28.38 16.70 44.29
C VAL A 12 -27.53 16.42 45.53
N GLY A 13 -26.21 16.33 45.35
CA GLY A 13 -25.24 16.11 46.43
C GLY A 13 -25.34 14.74 47.13
N ASN A 14 -26.08 13.79 46.56
CA ASN A 14 -26.21 12.44 47.11
C ASN A 14 -24.84 11.73 47.17
N ASN A 15 -24.58 11.01 48.25
CA ASN A 15 -23.35 10.25 48.45
C ASN A 15 -23.62 8.75 48.47
N PHE A 16 -23.17 8.06 47.43
CA PHE A 16 -23.28 6.60 47.26
C PHE A 16 -21.92 5.88 47.34
N ASN A 17 -20.89 6.54 47.88
CA ASN A 17 -19.53 5.99 47.92
C ASN A 17 -19.50 4.61 48.60
N GLY A 18 -18.78 3.66 47.99
CA GLY A 18 -18.63 2.28 48.47
C GLY A 18 -19.91 1.45 48.50
N GLN A 19 -21.05 2.00 48.06
CA GLN A 19 -22.32 1.29 48.07
C GLN A 19 -22.43 0.27 46.93
N ASN A 20 -23.36 -0.67 47.09
CA ASN A 20 -23.73 -1.60 46.05
C ASN A 20 -25.05 -1.20 45.41
N LEU A 21 -24.97 -0.63 44.21
CA LEU A 21 -26.10 -0.20 43.41
C LEU A 21 -26.29 -1.08 42.17
N ASN A 22 -25.70 -2.28 42.12
CA ASN A 22 -25.80 -3.17 40.96
C ASN A 22 -27.27 -3.42 40.55
N GLY A 23 -27.53 -3.36 39.24
CA GLY A 23 -28.87 -3.53 38.64
C GLY A 23 -29.83 -2.36 38.85
N SER A 24 -29.44 -1.30 39.56
CA SER A 24 -30.27 -0.10 39.77
C SER A 24 -30.45 0.70 38.48
N THR A 25 -31.50 1.52 38.41
CA THR A 25 -31.78 2.40 37.26
C THR A 25 -31.76 3.87 37.66
N PHE A 26 -31.12 4.66 36.81
CA PHE A 26 -31.04 6.12 36.77
C PHE A 26 -31.52 6.65 35.40
N PHE A 27 -32.37 5.89 34.70
CA PHE A 27 -32.90 6.26 33.39
C PHE A 27 -33.51 7.68 33.41
N LYS A 28 -33.03 8.57 32.54
CA LYS A 28 -33.44 9.99 32.49
C LYS A 28 -33.31 10.76 33.81
N ALA A 29 -32.54 10.25 34.77
CA ALA A 29 -32.30 10.95 36.02
C ALA A 29 -31.34 12.12 35.79
N ARG A 30 -31.48 13.16 36.60
CA ARG A 30 -30.52 14.26 36.69
C ARG A 30 -29.72 14.13 37.98
N LEU A 31 -28.40 14.04 37.85
CA LEU A 31 -27.46 13.89 38.95
C LEU A 31 -26.55 15.11 38.96
N ASP A 32 -26.56 15.88 40.05
CA ASP A 32 -25.71 17.06 40.23
C ASP A 32 -24.89 16.94 41.53
N GLY A 33 -23.56 16.92 41.39
CA GLY A 33 -22.65 16.78 42.53
C GLY A 33 -22.68 15.41 43.22
N VAL A 34 -23.26 14.39 42.58
CA VAL A 34 -23.40 13.04 43.14
C VAL A 34 -22.05 12.34 43.25
N GLN A 35 -21.84 11.60 44.34
CA GLN A 35 -20.62 10.83 44.61
C GLN A 35 -20.87 9.32 44.45
N PHE A 36 -20.06 8.67 43.62
CA PHE A 36 -20.05 7.23 43.31
C PHE A 36 -18.65 6.61 43.47
N VAL A 37 -17.79 7.17 44.33
CA VAL A 37 -16.42 6.69 44.51
C VAL A 37 -16.42 5.26 45.02
N GLU A 38 -15.69 4.36 44.34
CA GLU A 38 -15.63 2.92 44.66
C GLU A 38 -17.00 2.22 44.71
N THR A 39 -18.03 2.81 44.09
CA THR A 39 -19.39 2.26 44.07
C THR A 39 -19.50 1.13 43.05
N ALA A 40 -20.21 0.06 43.41
CA ALA A 40 -20.56 -1.01 42.50
C ALA A 40 -21.80 -0.63 41.67
N LEU A 41 -21.60 -0.46 40.36
CA LEU A 41 -22.58 0.01 39.36
C LEU A 41 -22.73 -1.00 38.21
N ARG A 42 -22.66 -2.29 38.51
CA ARG A 42 -22.76 -3.34 37.47
C ARG A 42 -24.20 -3.47 37.00
N GLY A 43 -24.40 -3.56 35.69
CA GLY A 43 -25.73 -3.66 35.09
C GLY A 43 -26.65 -2.49 35.40
N THR A 44 -26.11 -1.36 35.86
CA THR A 44 -26.93 -0.17 36.14
C THR A 44 -27.30 0.55 34.85
N ASN A 45 -28.52 1.07 34.79
CA ASN A 45 -29.00 1.82 33.64
C ASN A 45 -28.89 3.33 33.88
N PHE A 46 -28.01 4.01 33.14
CA PHE A 46 -27.85 5.47 33.05
C PHE A 46 -28.30 6.03 31.70
N GLU A 47 -29.11 5.28 30.94
CA GLU A 47 -29.59 5.72 29.64
C GLU A 47 -30.32 7.07 29.73
N GLU A 48 -29.93 8.00 28.85
CA GLU A 48 -30.42 9.38 28.79
C GLU A 48 -30.28 10.17 30.11
N ALA A 49 -29.46 9.70 31.05
CA ALA A 49 -29.20 10.41 32.29
C ALA A 49 -28.30 11.63 32.07
N VAL A 50 -28.46 12.64 32.91
CA VAL A 50 -27.62 13.85 32.92
C VAL A 50 -26.78 13.85 34.18
N LEU A 51 -25.46 13.70 34.03
CA LEU A 51 -24.49 13.66 35.11
C LEU A 51 -23.65 14.94 35.07
N LEU A 52 -23.82 15.79 36.09
CA LEU A 52 -23.11 17.06 36.25
C LEU A 52 -22.26 17.01 37.53
N ASN A 53 -20.98 17.33 37.44
CA ASN A 53 -20.08 17.38 38.59
C ASN A 53 -20.03 16.06 39.38
N VAL A 54 -20.20 14.93 38.69
CA VAL A 54 -20.28 13.61 39.30
C VAL A 54 -18.88 13.04 39.50
N ASN A 55 -18.61 12.50 40.69
CA ASN A 55 -17.36 11.81 40.97
C ASN A 55 -17.59 10.31 41.09
N ALA A 56 -17.20 9.55 40.07
CA ALA A 56 -17.31 8.10 39.97
C ALA A 56 -15.93 7.42 39.87
N ALA A 57 -14.91 8.02 40.51
CA ALA A 57 -13.56 7.46 40.52
C ALA A 57 -13.55 6.05 41.12
N ALA A 58 -12.82 5.12 40.47
CA ALA A 58 -12.73 3.71 40.84
C ALA A 58 -14.09 2.97 40.94
N ALA A 59 -15.17 3.53 40.40
CA ALA A 59 -16.46 2.85 40.32
C ALA A 59 -16.40 1.63 39.39
N ILE A 60 -17.22 0.63 39.65
CA ILE A 60 -17.18 -0.64 38.93
C ILE A 60 -18.47 -0.84 38.13
N PHE A 61 -18.40 -0.59 36.83
CA PHE A 61 -19.49 -0.74 35.86
C PHE A 61 -19.45 -2.08 35.10
N ALA A 62 -18.32 -2.77 35.13
CA ALA A 62 -18.08 -4.02 34.42
C ALA A 62 -19.02 -5.16 34.84
N SER A 63 -19.34 -6.02 33.89
CA SER A 63 -20.18 -7.20 34.11
C SER A 63 -19.56 -8.20 35.10
N ASN A 64 -20.39 -9.09 35.63
CA ASN A 64 -19.99 -10.28 36.36
C ASN A 64 -21.00 -11.41 36.13
N SER A 65 -20.93 -12.49 36.92
CA SER A 65 -21.85 -13.63 36.79
C SER A 65 -23.34 -13.29 36.97
N ASN A 66 -23.66 -12.16 37.61
CA ASN A 66 -25.01 -11.81 38.04
C ASN A 66 -25.59 -10.58 37.33
N PHE A 67 -24.73 -9.72 36.78
CA PHE A 67 -25.13 -8.47 36.14
C PHE A 67 -24.35 -8.27 34.84
N GLY A 68 -25.04 -7.79 33.80
CA GLY A 68 -24.41 -7.32 32.57
C GLY A 68 -23.56 -6.05 32.80
N PRO A 69 -22.93 -5.51 31.75
CA PRO A 69 -22.22 -4.24 31.86
C PRO A 69 -23.22 -3.07 32.03
N ALA A 70 -22.76 -1.95 32.57
CA ALA A 70 -23.61 -0.76 32.68
C ALA A 70 -23.96 -0.15 31.31
N ASN A 71 -25.14 0.48 31.24
CA ASN A 71 -25.63 1.18 30.06
C ASN A 71 -25.63 2.69 30.30
N LEU A 72 -24.82 3.44 29.58
CA LEU A 72 -24.74 4.91 29.59
C LEU A 72 -25.22 5.50 28.26
N TYR A 73 -25.96 4.75 27.46
CA TYR A 73 -26.44 5.17 26.15
C TYR A 73 -27.08 6.57 26.17
N LYS A 74 -26.61 7.48 25.29
CA LYS A 74 -27.09 8.86 25.20
C LYS A 74 -27.00 9.71 26.48
N ALA A 75 -26.23 9.27 27.47
CA ALA A 75 -26.03 10.07 28.67
C ALA A 75 -25.26 11.36 28.35
N THR A 76 -25.54 12.42 29.11
CA THR A 76 -24.74 13.66 29.11
C THR A 76 -23.83 13.67 30.32
N LEU A 77 -22.52 13.83 30.12
CA LEU A 77 -21.51 13.81 31.18
C LEU A 77 -20.72 15.11 31.16
N GLU A 78 -21.00 16.01 32.10
CA GLU A 78 -20.24 17.26 32.26
C GLU A 78 -19.49 17.27 33.60
N ASN A 79 -18.17 17.48 33.53
CA ASN A 79 -17.28 17.48 34.70
C ASN A 79 -17.39 16.16 35.50
N VAL A 80 -17.26 15.02 34.81
CA VAL A 80 -17.42 13.69 35.42
C VAL A 80 -16.07 13.00 35.58
N ASN A 81 -15.72 12.66 36.83
CA ASN A 81 -14.50 11.91 37.12
C ASN A 81 -14.75 10.40 37.06
N LEU A 82 -14.21 9.72 36.05
CA LEU A 82 -14.24 8.26 35.88
C LEU A 82 -12.83 7.64 36.02
N SER A 83 -11.89 8.35 36.62
CA SER A 83 -10.52 7.84 36.77
C SER A 83 -10.49 6.51 37.50
N ARG A 84 -9.68 5.56 37.02
CA ARG A 84 -9.58 4.18 37.53
C ARG A 84 -10.89 3.38 37.51
N ALA A 85 -11.96 3.89 36.89
CA ALA A 85 -13.22 3.16 36.81
C ALA A 85 -13.06 1.92 35.91
N ASN A 86 -13.78 0.86 36.25
CA ASN A 86 -13.85 -0.33 35.40
C ASN A 86 -15.14 -0.30 34.57
N LEU A 87 -14.99 0.11 33.32
CA LEU A 87 -16.02 0.27 32.28
C LEU A 87 -15.98 -0.87 31.26
N THR A 88 -15.37 -2.00 31.58
CA THR A 88 -15.26 -3.16 30.67
C THR A 88 -16.64 -3.54 30.12
N GLY A 89 -16.77 -3.55 28.79
CA GLY A 89 -18.02 -3.90 28.09
C GLY A 89 -19.16 -2.89 28.24
N ALA A 90 -18.96 -1.76 28.91
CA ALA A 90 -20.00 -0.75 29.11
C ALA A 90 -20.49 -0.18 27.78
N ASN A 91 -21.77 0.14 27.70
CA ASN A 91 -22.34 0.81 26.54
C ASN A 91 -22.31 2.32 26.76
N LEU A 92 -21.37 3.01 26.12
CA LEU A 92 -21.22 4.46 26.09
C LEU A 92 -21.55 5.05 24.70
N SER A 93 -22.35 4.36 23.89
CA SER A 93 -22.69 4.87 22.57
C SER A 93 -23.54 6.14 22.65
N LEU A 94 -23.28 7.08 21.73
CA LEU A 94 -23.97 8.37 21.62
C LEU A 94 -23.91 9.24 22.89
N ILE A 95 -22.94 9.01 23.80
CA ILE A 95 -22.75 9.93 24.93
C ILE A 95 -22.28 11.29 24.43
N ASN A 96 -22.64 12.33 25.19
CA ASN A 96 -22.11 13.67 24.99
C ASN A 96 -21.32 14.09 26.22
N THR A 97 -20.04 14.40 26.04
CA THR A 97 -19.16 14.73 27.16
C THR A 97 -18.66 16.16 27.11
N LYS A 98 -18.30 16.67 28.29
CA LYS A 98 -17.57 17.91 28.47
C LYS A 98 -16.77 17.81 29.76
N PHE A 99 -15.46 17.63 29.65
CA PHE A 99 -14.55 17.46 30.79
C PHE A 99 -14.84 16.19 31.61
N ILE A 100 -14.74 15.04 30.97
CA ILE A 100 -14.59 13.74 31.62
C ILE A 100 -13.13 13.36 31.82
N ASN A 101 -12.86 12.65 32.92
CA ASN A 101 -11.55 12.10 33.22
C ASN A 101 -11.61 10.57 33.18
N LEU A 102 -11.05 9.95 32.13
CA LEU A 102 -10.91 8.48 32.01
C LEU A 102 -9.49 8.00 32.34
N SER A 103 -8.69 8.82 33.04
CA SER A 103 -7.30 8.46 33.33
C SER A 103 -7.22 7.14 34.10
N ASN A 104 -6.42 6.20 33.60
CA ASN A 104 -6.27 4.84 34.11
C ASN A 104 -7.59 4.03 34.20
N ALA A 105 -8.65 4.45 33.51
CA ALA A 105 -9.88 3.69 33.43
C ALA A 105 -9.69 2.46 32.52
N ASN A 106 -10.42 1.39 32.81
CA ASN A 106 -10.46 0.21 31.96
C ASN A 106 -11.74 0.21 31.12
N LEU A 107 -11.61 0.46 29.82
CA LEU A 107 -12.69 0.44 28.84
C LEU A 107 -12.55 -0.74 27.86
N THR A 108 -11.91 -1.83 28.26
CA THR A 108 -11.79 -3.01 27.40
C THR A 108 -13.16 -3.43 26.85
N ASN A 109 -13.27 -3.60 25.53
CA ASN A 109 -14.50 -3.94 24.81
C ASN A 109 -15.70 -3.00 25.07
N ALA A 110 -15.48 -1.77 25.55
CA ALA A 110 -16.54 -0.79 25.70
C ALA A 110 -17.05 -0.33 24.34
N ASN A 111 -18.35 -0.05 24.24
CA ASN A 111 -18.97 0.46 23.03
C ASN A 111 -19.10 1.99 23.11
N LEU A 112 -18.29 2.72 22.35
CA LEU A 112 -18.24 4.18 22.27
C LEU A 112 -18.65 4.68 20.86
N ARG A 113 -19.48 3.91 20.15
CA ARG A 113 -19.97 4.26 18.82
C ARG A 113 -20.67 5.63 18.85
N GLU A 114 -20.26 6.53 17.97
CA GLU A 114 -20.80 7.89 17.86
C GLU A 114 -20.77 8.68 19.18
N ALA A 115 -19.89 8.32 20.11
CA ALA A 115 -19.66 9.09 21.32
C ALA A 115 -18.94 10.41 20.97
N ASN A 116 -19.34 11.50 21.60
CA ASN A 116 -18.55 12.73 21.62
C ASN A 116 -17.66 12.72 22.88
N LEU A 117 -16.35 12.64 22.65
CA LEU A 117 -15.26 12.67 23.64
C LEU A 117 -14.28 13.82 23.30
N SER A 118 -14.80 14.90 22.73
CA SER A 118 -13.97 16.03 22.31
C SER A 118 -13.37 16.79 23.49
N GLY A 119 -12.09 17.13 23.38
CA GLY A 119 -11.32 17.86 24.38
C GLY A 119 -10.99 17.04 25.64
N GLU A 120 -11.29 15.74 25.65
CA GLU A 120 -11.18 14.95 26.86
C GLU A 120 -9.74 14.69 27.30
N GLN A 121 -9.53 14.65 28.61
CA GLN A 121 -8.20 14.59 29.23
C GLN A 121 -8.04 13.25 29.95
N SER A 122 -7.40 12.28 29.28
CA SER A 122 -7.29 10.92 29.81
C SER A 122 -5.91 10.32 29.55
N ASP A 123 -5.13 10.16 30.62
CA ASP A 123 -3.83 9.51 30.52
C ASP A 123 -3.95 8.01 30.84
N ARG A 124 -3.35 7.18 29.99
CA ARG A 124 -3.26 5.72 30.15
C ARG A 124 -4.60 4.97 30.32
N PRO A 125 -5.69 5.30 29.62
CA PRO A 125 -6.84 4.40 29.59
C PRO A 125 -6.50 3.09 28.86
N ASN A 126 -7.03 1.98 29.36
CA ASN A 126 -7.02 0.72 28.61
C ASN A 126 -8.25 0.72 27.68
N LEU A 127 -8.01 0.76 26.37
CA LEU A 127 -9.02 0.84 25.31
C LEU A 127 -9.03 -0.41 24.41
N VAL A 128 -8.48 -1.52 24.90
CA VAL A 128 -8.36 -2.76 24.12
C VAL A 128 -9.73 -3.22 23.63
N GLY A 129 -9.87 -3.41 22.31
CA GLY A 129 -11.13 -3.85 21.68
C GLY A 129 -12.29 -2.86 21.77
N ALA A 130 -12.06 -1.62 22.23
CA ALA A 130 -13.10 -0.61 22.31
C ALA A 130 -13.61 -0.21 20.91
N ASN A 131 -14.91 0.02 20.80
CA ASN A 131 -15.55 0.42 19.54
C ASN A 131 -15.82 1.92 19.52
N PHE A 132 -15.02 2.67 18.78
CA PHE A 132 -15.12 4.12 18.54
C PHE A 132 -15.69 4.45 17.15
N THR A 133 -16.44 3.54 16.51
CA THR A 133 -16.96 3.79 15.17
C THR A 133 -17.76 5.11 15.14
N GLY A 134 -17.36 6.05 14.27
CA GLY A 134 -17.99 7.36 14.13
C GLY A 134 -17.89 8.27 15.36
N ALA A 135 -17.02 7.96 16.32
CA ALA A 135 -16.84 8.80 17.51
C ALA A 135 -16.12 10.11 17.17
N ASP A 136 -16.49 11.18 17.87
CA ASP A 136 -15.79 12.45 17.84
C ASP A 136 -14.74 12.47 18.96
N LEU A 137 -13.47 12.35 18.58
CA LEU A 137 -12.30 12.38 19.44
C LEU A 137 -11.47 13.66 19.20
N TYR A 138 -12.09 14.73 18.71
CA TYR A 138 -11.42 16.01 18.46
C TYR A 138 -10.68 16.51 19.71
N LYS A 139 -9.37 16.77 19.62
CA LYS A 139 -8.54 17.21 20.76
C LYS A 139 -8.54 16.28 21.97
N VAL A 140 -8.91 15.01 21.79
CA VAL A 140 -8.79 14.02 22.88
C VAL A 140 -7.32 13.86 23.25
N LYS A 141 -7.03 13.70 24.54
CA LYS A 141 -5.74 13.19 25.00
C LYS A 141 -5.90 11.76 25.45
N LEU A 142 -5.24 10.86 24.74
CA LEU A 142 -5.19 9.42 25.02
C LEU A 142 -3.75 8.95 25.17
N LYS A 143 -2.88 9.81 25.71
CA LYS A 143 -1.45 9.52 25.87
C LYS A 143 -1.22 8.22 26.63
N ALA A 144 -0.30 7.40 26.12
CA ALA A 144 0.06 6.10 26.67
C ALA A 144 -1.15 5.15 26.86
N SER A 145 -2.19 5.31 26.05
CA SER A 145 -3.32 4.39 26.00
C SER A 145 -3.00 3.13 25.20
N ASP A 146 -3.66 2.04 25.58
CA ASP A 146 -3.62 0.78 24.82
C ASP A 146 -4.89 0.68 23.97
N LEU A 147 -4.76 0.91 22.67
CA LEU A 147 -5.83 0.83 21.67
C LEU A 147 -5.83 -0.52 20.94
N THR A 148 -5.15 -1.54 21.45
CA THR A 148 -5.00 -2.82 20.75
C THR A 148 -6.36 -3.41 20.36
N GLY A 149 -6.57 -3.68 19.08
CA GLY A 149 -7.82 -4.23 18.54
C GLY A 149 -9.01 -3.25 18.53
N ALA A 150 -8.80 -1.97 18.85
CA ALA A 150 -9.86 -0.97 18.83
C ALA A 150 -10.35 -0.70 17.39
N ASN A 151 -11.64 -0.36 17.28
CA ASN A 151 -12.26 0.02 16.02
C ASN A 151 -12.54 1.52 16.02
N LEU A 152 -11.76 2.28 15.25
CA LEU A 152 -11.83 3.73 15.03
C LEU A 152 -12.45 4.08 13.66
N THR A 153 -13.19 3.17 13.03
CA THR A 153 -13.76 3.40 11.69
C THR A 153 -14.56 4.71 11.65
N ASN A 154 -14.22 5.61 10.73
CA ASN A 154 -14.81 6.95 10.58
C ASN A 154 -14.78 7.83 11.84
N ALA A 155 -13.88 7.56 12.79
CA ALA A 155 -13.69 8.41 13.96
C ALA A 155 -12.93 9.69 13.57
N SER A 156 -13.24 10.80 14.25
CA SER A 156 -12.51 12.07 14.11
C SER A 156 -11.45 12.17 15.20
N LEU A 157 -10.17 12.01 14.87
CA LEU A 157 -9.01 12.19 15.77
C LEU A 157 -8.25 13.49 15.45
N LEU A 158 -8.93 14.48 14.87
CA LEU A 158 -8.35 15.78 14.55
C LEU A 158 -7.75 16.42 15.82
N GLU A 159 -6.48 16.82 15.76
CA GLU A 159 -5.72 17.38 16.88
C GLU A 159 -5.63 16.47 18.13
N ALA A 160 -5.83 15.15 17.99
CA ALA A 160 -5.72 14.22 19.10
C ALA A 160 -4.27 14.05 19.57
N ASP A 161 -4.06 13.90 20.88
CA ASP A 161 -2.77 13.54 21.47
C ASP A 161 -2.72 12.02 21.72
N LEU A 162 -1.97 11.32 20.86
CA LEU A 162 -1.81 9.87 20.86
C LEU A 162 -0.35 9.47 21.16
N GLU A 163 0.41 10.34 21.83
CA GLU A 163 1.80 10.04 22.21
C GLU A 163 1.89 8.73 23.02
N ALA A 164 2.90 7.91 22.73
CA ALA A 164 3.18 6.64 23.41
C ALA A 164 2.04 5.61 23.37
N THR A 165 1.11 5.71 22.40
CA THR A 165 -0.03 4.79 22.31
C THR A 165 0.32 3.49 21.58
N LEU A 166 -0.42 2.42 21.92
CA LEU A 166 -0.34 1.15 21.22
C LEU A 166 -1.45 1.07 20.16
N LEU A 167 -1.09 1.26 18.89
CA LEU A 167 -1.97 1.09 17.74
C LEU A 167 -1.73 -0.27 17.06
N VAL A 168 -2.05 -1.34 17.79
CA VAL A 168 -1.83 -2.72 17.36
C VAL A 168 -3.15 -3.38 16.93
N ASN A 169 -3.22 -3.97 15.74
CA ASN A 169 -4.46 -4.58 15.20
C ASN A 169 -5.67 -3.63 15.16
N VAL A 170 -5.41 -2.32 15.06
CA VAL A 170 -6.46 -1.29 15.02
C VAL A 170 -7.10 -1.23 13.64
N ASN A 171 -8.43 -1.03 13.60
CA ASN A 171 -9.12 -0.64 12.36
C ASN A 171 -9.57 0.82 12.46
N ALA A 172 -8.88 1.72 11.74
CA ALA A 172 -9.15 3.14 11.64
C ALA A 172 -9.50 3.55 10.20
N THR A 173 -10.21 2.68 9.48
CA THR A 173 -10.66 2.97 8.11
C THR A 173 -11.49 4.25 8.07
N GLY A 174 -11.15 5.20 7.19
CA GLY A 174 -11.86 6.47 7.03
C GLY A 174 -11.73 7.45 8.20
N ALA A 175 -10.85 7.18 9.16
CA ALA A 175 -10.63 8.08 10.29
C ALA A 175 -9.82 9.34 9.89
N ASP A 176 -10.04 10.44 10.62
CA ASP A 176 -9.32 11.69 10.39
C ASP A 176 -8.26 11.91 11.47
N PHE A 177 -6.98 11.84 11.12
CA PHE A 177 -5.84 12.01 12.01
C PHE A 177 -5.14 13.35 11.84
N ARG A 178 -5.68 14.29 11.06
CA ARG A 178 -5.01 15.57 10.80
C ARG A 178 -4.59 16.25 12.11
N LEU A 179 -3.37 16.77 12.12
CA LEU A 179 -2.77 17.44 13.29
C LEU A 179 -2.71 16.58 14.57
N ALA A 180 -2.94 15.28 14.49
CA ALA A 180 -2.76 14.38 15.63
C ALA A 180 -1.26 14.24 15.95
N LYS A 181 -0.95 14.07 17.23
CA LYS A 181 0.40 13.82 17.72
C LYS A 181 0.65 12.31 17.77
N LEU A 182 1.52 11.81 16.89
CA LEU A 182 1.88 10.39 16.78
C LEU A 182 3.38 10.22 17.03
N THR A 183 3.79 10.42 18.28
CA THR A 183 5.19 10.23 18.72
C THR A 183 5.27 9.03 19.66
N ASP A 184 6.36 8.26 19.59
CA ASP A 184 6.60 7.09 20.46
C ASP A 184 5.53 5.99 20.34
N ILE A 185 4.80 5.94 19.21
CA ILE A 185 3.70 4.98 19.06
C ILE A 185 4.21 3.59 18.66
N THR A 186 3.52 2.55 19.11
CA THR A 186 3.68 1.22 18.52
C THR A 186 2.64 1.04 17.41
N LEU A 187 3.10 0.86 16.18
CA LEU A 187 2.24 0.73 15.01
C LEU A 187 2.40 -0.64 14.35
N GLN A 188 1.42 -1.52 14.51
CA GLN A 188 1.51 -2.89 13.98
C GLN A 188 0.14 -3.43 13.54
N ASN A 189 0.08 -4.03 12.35
CA ASN A 189 -1.12 -4.66 11.78
C ASN A 189 -2.34 -3.73 11.77
N ALA A 190 -2.13 -2.42 11.74
CA ALA A 190 -3.18 -1.43 11.76
C ALA A 190 -3.69 -1.13 10.35
N THR A 191 -4.99 -0.86 10.24
CA THR A 191 -5.65 -0.52 8.97
C THR A 191 -6.11 0.94 9.00
N PHE A 192 -5.58 1.74 8.11
CA PHE A 192 -5.87 3.17 7.89
C PHE A 192 -6.36 3.42 6.45
N ASP A 193 -7.02 2.45 5.85
CA ASP A 193 -7.58 2.63 4.52
C ASP A 193 -8.50 3.86 4.48
N LEU A 194 -8.40 4.69 3.44
CA LEU A 194 -9.18 5.92 3.27
C LEU A 194 -9.00 6.97 4.40
N ALA A 195 -8.07 6.76 5.34
CA ALA A 195 -7.85 7.70 6.44
C ALA A 195 -7.16 8.98 5.95
N ASN A 196 -7.26 10.04 6.75
CA ASN A 196 -6.62 11.33 6.45
C ASN A 196 -5.47 11.62 7.43
N PHE A 197 -4.26 11.57 6.91
CA PHE A 197 -2.99 11.87 7.58
C PHE A 197 -2.31 13.12 7.00
N SER A 198 -3.04 13.98 6.27
CA SER A 198 -2.42 15.16 5.66
C SER A 198 -1.72 16.05 6.70
N ASN A 199 -0.44 16.35 6.45
CA ASN A 199 0.45 17.13 7.32
C ASN A 199 0.63 16.56 8.74
N VAL A 200 0.46 15.25 8.92
CA VAL A 200 0.73 14.57 10.19
C VAL A 200 2.20 14.18 10.27
N VAL A 201 2.76 14.26 11.47
CA VAL A 201 4.10 13.76 11.79
C VAL A 201 3.95 12.48 12.60
N LEU A 202 4.55 11.40 12.11
CA LEU A 202 4.81 10.15 12.80
C LEU A 202 6.30 10.12 13.14
N SER A 203 6.64 10.26 14.41
CA SER A 203 8.04 10.27 14.86
C SER A 203 8.29 9.20 15.90
N ASP A 204 9.50 8.64 15.91
CA ASP A 204 9.94 7.67 16.91
C ASP A 204 8.95 6.51 17.03
N ALA A 205 8.68 5.82 15.91
CA ALA A 205 7.75 4.69 15.89
C ALA A 205 8.49 3.36 15.62
N PRO A 206 9.43 2.94 16.51
CA PRO A 206 10.20 1.74 16.31
C PRO A 206 9.36 0.49 16.58
N LEU A 207 9.80 -0.63 16.02
CA LEU A 207 9.34 -1.97 16.37
C LEU A 207 10.50 -2.82 16.86
N GLU A 208 10.20 -3.85 17.66
CA GLU A 208 11.22 -4.79 18.10
C GLU A 208 11.78 -5.59 16.91
N PRO A 209 13.07 -5.98 16.93
CA PRO A 209 13.67 -6.75 15.85
C PRO A 209 12.86 -8.00 15.49
N GLY A 210 12.56 -8.16 14.19
CA GLY A 210 11.76 -9.27 13.66
C GLY A 210 10.24 -9.03 13.68
N GLN A 211 9.77 -7.89 14.19
CA GLN A 211 8.39 -7.45 14.00
C GLN A 211 8.24 -6.72 12.66
N THR A 212 7.14 -6.99 11.97
CA THR A 212 6.75 -6.26 10.75
C THR A 212 5.65 -5.26 11.06
N GLY A 213 5.70 -4.07 10.45
CA GLY A 213 4.64 -3.07 10.58
C GLY A 213 3.32 -3.57 9.99
N ASN A 214 3.31 -4.05 8.74
CA ASN A 214 2.14 -4.51 7.99
C ASN A 214 0.94 -3.55 8.05
N VAL A 215 1.22 -2.26 8.01
CA VAL A 215 0.22 -1.19 8.12
C VAL A 215 -0.43 -0.96 6.77
N LYS A 216 -1.75 -0.76 6.72
CA LYS A 216 -2.47 -0.48 5.47
C LYS A 216 -2.88 0.98 5.39
N PHE A 217 -2.55 1.63 4.30
CA PHE A 217 -2.86 3.03 4.00
C PHE A 217 -3.61 3.15 2.65
N ARG A 218 -4.41 2.15 2.27
CA ARG A 218 -4.95 2.10 0.91
C ARG A 218 -5.95 3.22 0.68
N GLY A 219 -5.75 4.01 -0.37
CA GLY A 219 -6.58 5.17 -0.68
C GLY A 219 -6.54 6.28 0.39
N ALA A 220 -5.58 6.23 1.32
CA ALA A 220 -5.43 7.25 2.35
C ALA A 220 -4.84 8.54 1.78
N ASN A 221 -5.11 9.66 2.45
CA ASN A 221 -4.48 10.94 2.14
C ASN A 221 -3.33 11.23 3.11
N LEU A 222 -2.10 11.06 2.65
CA LEU A 222 -0.85 11.32 3.36
C LEU A 222 -0.09 12.51 2.75
N SER A 223 -0.78 13.47 2.13
CA SER A 223 -0.11 14.65 1.55
C SER A 223 0.65 15.43 2.63
N GLY A 224 1.94 15.69 2.42
CA GLY A 224 2.80 16.37 3.40
C GLY A 224 3.03 15.59 4.70
N PHE A 225 2.74 14.28 4.72
CA PHE A 225 3.04 13.41 5.85
C PHE A 225 4.54 13.30 6.08
N LEU A 226 4.97 13.26 7.33
CA LEU A 226 6.36 13.00 7.72
C LEU A 226 6.39 11.73 8.57
N ALA A 227 7.12 10.72 8.12
CA ALA A 227 7.61 9.63 8.96
C ALA A 227 9.08 9.90 9.26
N ASP A 228 9.45 9.84 10.52
CA ASP A 228 10.80 10.07 11.02
C ASP A 228 11.12 8.98 12.06
N ASP A 229 12.22 8.25 11.87
CA ASP A 229 12.60 7.11 12.73
C ASP A 229 11.44 6.09 12.92
N ALA A 230 10.75 5.76 11.84
CA ALA A 230 9.58 4.87 11.85
C ALA A 230 9.85 3.53 11.15
N VAL A 231 9.19 2.46 11.63
CA VAL A 231 9.19 1.15 10.97
C VAL A 231 7.85 0.90 10.28
N LEU A 232 7.86 0.93 8.95
CA LEU A 232 6.73 0.71 8.05
C LEU A 232 6.95 -0.50 7.13
N THR A 233 7.70 -1.49 7.59
CA THR A 233 7.97 -2.73 6.84
C THR A 233 6.67 -3.43 6.43
N GLY A 234 6.59 -3.83 5.16
CA GLY A 234 5.41 -4.47 4.57
C GLY A 234 4.18 -3.56 4.49
N ALA A 235 4.31 -2.24 4.67
CA ALA A 235 3.19 -1.33 4.58
C ALA A 235 2.55 -1.34 3.18
N ASN A 236 1.24 -1.16 3.11
CA ASN A 236 0.50 -1.19 1.84
C ASN A 236 -0.14 0.17 1.55
N PHE A 237 0.44 0.87 0.58
CA PHE A 237 -0.02 2.16 0.04
C PHE A 237 -0.77 2.02 -1.30
N SER A 238 -1.11 0.80 -1.75
CA SER A 238 -1.84 0.60 -3.01
C SER A 238 -3.20 1.31 -3.00
N PRO A 239 -3.85 1.57 -4.16
CA PRO A 239 -5.20 2.09 -4.19
C PRO A 239 -6.19 1.24 -3.39
N TYR A 240 -7.18 1.92 -2.81
CA TYR A 240 -8.35 1.25 -2.26
C TYR A 240 -9.36 1.01 -3.38
N VAL A 241 -9.82 -0.23 -3.52
CA VAL A 241 -10.87 -0.60 -4.46
C VAL A 241 -12.13 -0.92 -3.67
N ALA A 242 -13.14 -0.07 -3.80
CA ALA A 242 -14.44 -0.26 -3.16
C ALA A 242 -15.22 -1.40 -3.85
N ALA A 243 -16.23 -1.93 -3.15
CA ALA A 243 -17.06 -3.03 -3.66
C ALA A 243 -17.81 -2.69 -4.97
N ASN A 244 -18.02 -1.40 -5.25
CA ASN A 244 -18.64 -0.91 -6.48
C ASN A 244 -17.63 -0.68 -7.62
N GLY A 245 -16.35 -1.04 -7.43
CA GLY A 245 -15.27 -0.82 -8.40
C GLY A 245 -14.67 0.59 -8.38
N THR A 246 -15.15 1.51 -7.53
CA THR A 246 -14.50 2.82 -7.36
C THR A 246 -13.09 2.64 -6.81
N VAL A 247 -12.13 3.23 -7.49
CA VAL A 247 -10.72 3.22 -7.07
C VAL A 247 -10.39 4.56 -6.43
N THR A 248 -9.80 4.53 -5.24
CA THR A 248 -9.24 5.69 -4.54
C THR A 248 -7.74 5.51 -4.45
N VAL A 249 -6.99 6.34 -5.17
CA VAL A 249 -5.53 6.33 -5.17
C VAL A 249 -5.02 6.92 -3.85
N THR A 250 -4.01 6.29 -3.27
CA THR A 250 -3.31 6.82 -2.10
C THR A 250 -2.52 8.06 -2.49
N ASN A 251 -2.60 9.12 -1.69
CA ASN A 251 -1.93 10.39 -1.97
C ASN A 251 -0.76 10.61 -1.02
N LEU A 252 0.47 10.58 -1.53
CA LEU A 252 1.74 10.83 -0.84
C LEU A 252 2.41 12.13 -1.33
N THR A 253 1.67 13.03 -1.99
CA THR A 253 2.26 14.28 -2.53
C THR A 253 3.01 15.04 -1.45
N GLY A 254 4.31 15.28 -1.66
CA GLY A 254 5.19 15.99 -0.74
C GLY A 254 5.44 15.28 0.60
N ALA A 255 5.10 14.00 0.72
CA ALA A 255 5.39 13.21 1.90
C ALA A 255 6.90 13.01 2.06
N LYS A 256 7.34 12.79 3.30
CA LYS A 256 8.74 12.56 3.65
C LYS A 256 8.84 11.33 4.52
N PHE A 257 9.75 10.45 4.14
CA PHE A 257 10.16 9.30 4.92
C PHE A 257 11.63 9.53 5.23
N ASP A 258 11.92 9.97 6.46
CA ASP A 258 13.25 10.27 6.96
C ASP A 258 13.66 9.16 7.92
N ASP A 259 14.86 8.60 7.72
CA ASP A 259 15.40 7.45 8.46
C ASP A 259 14.34 6.33 8.71
N THR A 260 13.48 6.11 7.72
CA THR A 260 12.31 5.22 7.84
C THR A 260 12.58 3.88 7.16
N ASP A 261 12.22 2.77 7.81
CA ASP A 261 12.27 1.44 7.20
C ASP A 261 10.93 1.08 6.55
N MET A 262 10.90 1.11 5.22
CA MET A 262 9.78 0.76 4.35
C MET A 262 10.04 -0.53 3.56
N SER A 263 10.93 -1.41 4.05
CA SER A 263 11.28 -2.64 3.33
C SER A 263 10.04 -3.50 3.07
N GLY A 264 9.89 -3.98 1.83
CA GLY A 264 8.74 -4.76 1.35
C GLY A 264 7.42 -3.96 1.25
N ALA A 265 7.44 -2.64 1.38
CA ALA A 265 6.24 -1.83 1.24
C ALA A 265 5.72 -1.80 -0.21
N ASN A 266 4.40 -1.69 -0.37
CA ASN A 266 3.74 -1.65 -1.67
C ASN A 266 3.22 -0.23 -1.98
N PHE A 267 3.85 0.43 -2.95
CA PHE A 267 3.53 1.74 -3.50
C PHE A 267 2.88 1.66 -4.90
N THR A 268 2.37 0.49 -5.31
CA THR A 268 1.74 0.33 -6.62
C THR A 268 0.71 1.43 -6.89
N GLN A 269 0.79 2.12 -8.04
CA GLN A 269 -0.17 3.15 -8.48
C GLN A 269 -0.37 4.33 -7.49
N VAL A 270 0.58 4.58 -6.58
CA VAL A 270 0.49 5.69 -5.65
C VAL A 270 0.73 7.03 -6.36
N ASN A 271 0.09 8.10 -5.87
CA ASN A 271 0.50 9.45 -6.23
C ASN A 271 1.52 9.99 -5.21
N ALA A 272 2.82 9.85 -5.49
CA ALA A 272 3.93 10.23 -4.62
C ALA A 272 4.80 11.36 -5.22
N GLN A 273 4.17 12.31 -5.91
CA GLN A 273 4.86 13.47 -6.47
C GLN A 273 5.61 14.25 -5.38
N GLY A 274 6.89 14.53 -5.59
CA GLY A 274 7.72 15.28 -4.65
C GLY A 274 8.00 14.57 -3.33
N VAL A 275 7.84 13.23 -3.28
CA VAL A 275 8.16 12.44 -2.09
C VAL A 275 9.66 12.50 -1.80
N PHE A 276 10.02 12.54 -0.53
CA PHE A 276 11.41 12.33 -0.07
C PHE A 276 11.53 10.96 0.58
N ILE A 277 12.50 10.16 0.14
CA ILE A 277 12.79 8.84 0.69
C ILE A 277 14.26 8.81 1.15
N ASN A 278 14.44 8.79 2.46
CA ASN A 278 15.68 8.50 3.17
C ASN A 278 15.45 7.31 4.10
N GLY A 279 16.23 6.24 3.93
CA GLY A 279 16.08 5.00 4.69
C GLY A 279 15.97 3.76 3.81
N LEU A 280 15.36 2.71 4.35
CA LEU A 280 15.30 1.40 3.70
C LEU A 280 14.01 1.26 2.88
N ALA A 281 14.12 0.92 1.61
CA ALA A 281 13.02 0.57 0.73
C ALA A 281 13.31 -0.77 0.01
N VAL A 282 14.01 -1.66 0.71
CA VAL A 282 14.48 -2.94 0.17
C VAL A 282 13.28 -3.81 -0.22
N GLY A 283 13.25 -4.28 -1.46
CA GLY A 283 12.15 -5.08 -2.00
C GLY A 283 10.80 -4.34 -2.04
N ALA A 284 10.78 -3.00 -1.93
CA ALA A 284 9.56 -2.22 -2.08
C ALA A 284 9.07 -2.23 -3.53
N ASN A 285 7.75 -2.12 -3.72
CA ASN A 285 7.13 -2.17 -5.04
C ASN A 285 6.55 -0.80 -5.44
N PHE A 286 7.15 -0.15 -6.43
CA PHE A 286 6.74 1.13 -7.01
C PHE A 286 6.09 1.01 -8.39
N THR A 287 5.55 -0.16 -8.75
CA THR A 287 4.92 -0.36 -10.06
C THR A 287 3.84 0.69 -10.35
N ASN A 288 3.97 1.39 -11.48
CA ASN A 288 3.08 2.47 -11.90
C ASN A 288 2.91 3.62 -10.87
N ALA A 289 3.88 3.80 -9.96
CA ALA A 289 3.87 4.92 -9.01
C ALA A 289 4.19 6.24 -9.74
N ASN A 290 3.49 7.31 -9.39
CA ASN A 290 3.89 8.67 -9.78
C ASN A 290 4.92 9.19 -8.77
N LEU A 291 6.19 9.21 -9.15
CA LEU A 291 7.35 9.67 -8.37
C LEU A 291 7.96 10.95 -8.95
N ARG A 292 7.19 11.74 -9.71
CA ARG A 292 7.69 12.97 -10.34
C ARG A 292 8.30 13.92 -9.31
N ASN A 293 9.48 14.44 -9.60
CA ASN A 293 10.24 15.34 -8.71
C ASN A 293 10.53 14.75 -7.32
N ALA A 294 10.50 13.42 -7.17
CA ALA A 294 10.88 12.78 -5.93
C ALA A 294 12.37 12.95 -5.64
N ASP A 295 12.72 13.04 -4.35
CA ASP A 295 14.09 12.92 -3.90
C ASP A 295 14.29 11.52 -3.30
N LEU A 296 14.96 10.68 -4.07
CA LEU A 296 15.27 9.29 -3.77
C LEU A 296 16.76 9.12 -3.45
N SER A 297 17.51 10.23 -3.36
CA SER A 297 18.97 10.21 -3.31
C SER A 297 19.56 9.46 -2.12
N LYS A 298 18.81 9.24 -1.05
CA LYS A 298 19.30 8.55 0.17
C LYS A 298 18.57 7.24 0.44
N GLY A 299 17.75 6.78 -0.50
CA GLY A 299 17.01 5.55 -0.36
C GLY A 299 17.88 4.34 -0.70
N ASN A 300 17.71 3.27 0.08
CA ASN A 300 18.17 1.95 -0.30
C ASN A 300 17.03 1.17 -0.97
N PHE A 301 17.09 1.03 -2.29
CA PHE A 301 16.12 0.35 -3.14
C PHE A 301 16.62 -1.01 -3.62
N THR A 302 17.53 -1.66 -2.90
CA THR A 302 17.97 -3.04 -3.21
C THR A 302 16.74 -3.93 -3.43
N ASP A 303 16.71 -4.68 -4.53
CA ASP A 303 15.60 -5.55 -4.94
C ASP A 303 14.23 -4.88 -5.17
N ALA A 304 14.12 -3.55 -5.09
CA ALA A 304 12.88 -2.83 -5.32
C ALA A 304 12.43 -2.93 -6.79
N THR A 305 11.15 -2.71 -7.05
CA THR A 305 10.56 -2.79 -8.40
C THR A 305 10.04 -1.42 -8.83
N PHE A 306 10.45 -0.93 -10.00
CA PHE A 306 10.00 0.37 -10.54
C PHE A 306 9.24 0.29 -11.87
N VAL A 307 8.76 -0.89 -12.27
CA VAL A 307 8.06 -1.10 -13.56
C VAL A 307 6.95 -0.07 -13.80
N GLY A 308 7.10 0.76 -14.84
CA GLY A 308 6.14 1.80 -15.23
C GLY A 308 6.02 2.98 -14.28
N ALA A 309 6.94 3.15 -13.32
CA ALA A 309 6.96 4.32 -12.44
C ALA A 309 7.31 5.60 -13.22
N ASP A 310 6.60 6.70 -12.96
CA ASP A 310 6.96 8.01 -13.52
C ASP A 310 7.98 8.70 -12.60
N LEU A 311 9.24 8.68 -13.01
CA LEU A 311 10.38 9.28 -12.29
C LEU A 311 10.80 10.64 -12.87
N THR A 312 9.96 11.29 -13.68
CA THR A 312 10.32 12.56 -14.33
C THR A 312 10.76 13.62 -13.31
N GLY A 313 12.00 14.09 -13.45
CA GLY A 313 12.59 15.10 -12.57
C GLY A 313 12.95 14.60 -11.17
N ALA A 314 12.88 13.29 -10.92
CA ALA A 314 13.37 12.69 -9.69
C ALA A 314 14.90 12.73 -9.62
N ILE A 315 15.45 12.65 -8.40
CA ILE A 315 16.89 12.58 -8.16
C ILE A 315 17.25 11.32 -7.36
N ALA A 316 18.34 10.65 -7.72
CA ALA A 316 18.78 9.38 -7.12
C ALA A 316 20.32 9.27 -6.98
N VAL A 317 21.03 10.40 -6.82
CA VAL A 317 22.50 10.45 -6.93
C VAL A 317 23.29 9.55 -5.97
N ASP A 318 22.79 9.28 -4.77
CA ASP A 318 23.41 8.36 -3.79
C ASP A 318 22.48 7.17 -3.48
N ALA A 319 21.48 6.91 -4.33
CA ALA A 319 20.55 5.81 -4.15
C ALA A 319 21.25 4.46 -4.38
N ILE A 320 20.79 3.43 -3.67
CA ILE A 320 21.28 2.05 -3.88
C ILE A 320 20.20 1.27 -4.64
N GLY A 321 20.55 0.55 -5.70
CA GLY A 321 19.61 -0.26 -6.49
C GLY A 321 18.69 0.53 -7.43
N LEU A 322 18.97 1.82 -7.63
CA LEU A 322 18.29 2.69 -8.58
C LEU A 322 19.31 3.63 -9.24
N THR A 323 19.36 3.60 -10.56
CA THR A 323 20.17 4.50 -11.39
C THR A 323 19.25 5.32 -12.27
N LEU A 324 19.44 6.64 -12.23
CA LEU A 324 18.69 7.59 -13.06
C LEU A 324 19.66 8.34 -13.98
N GLY A 325 19.38 8.28 -15.27
CA GLY A 325 20.03 9.06 -16.30
C GLY A 325 19.62 10.52 -16.32
N THR A 326 19.94 11.16 -17.42
CA THR A 326 19.75 12.58 -17.65
C THR A 326 18.94 12.79 -18.92
N SER A 327 18.81 14.03 -19.40
CA SER A 327 18.19 14.29 -20.71
C SER A 327 19.21 14.24 -21.86
N SER A 328 20.32 13.54 -21.68
CA SER A 328 21.43 13.43 -22.62
C SER A 328 21.79 11.96 -22.79
N ASN A 329 22.50 11.63 -23.86
CA ASN A 329 22.99 10.28 -24.10
C ASN A 329 23.88 9.79 -22.95
N ASP A 330 23.39 8.80 -22.23
CA ASP A 330 24.02 8.19 -21.08
C ASP A 330 24.51 6.77 -21.37
N THR A 331 25.42 6.29 -20.53
CA THR A 331 25.91 4.91 -20.59
C THR A 331 26.03 4.36 -19.18
N TYR A 332 25.19 3.39 -18.86
CA TYR A 332 25.14 2.76 -17.54
C TYR A 332 25.38 1.26 -17.64
N ASN A 333 26.17 0.76 -16.70
CA ASN A 333 26.35 -0.67 -16.47
C ASN A 333 25.85 -0.97 -15.07
N GLY A 334 24.95 -1.93 -14.97
CA GLY A 334 24.47 -2.53 -13.75
C GLY A 334 25.53 -3.43 -13.13
N THR A 335 25.05 -4.32 -12.27
CA THR A 335 25.85 -5.15 -11.38
C THR A 335 25.42 -6.61 -11.52
N ALA A 336 25.89 -7.47 -10.61
CA ALA A 336 25.42 -8.85 -10.53
C ALA A 336 24.16 -9.02 -9.65
N ALA A 337 23.57 -7.91 -9.19
CA ALA A 337 22.36 -7.87 -8.39
C ALA A 337 21.24 -7.24 -9.22
N LYS A 338 19.99 -7.38 -8.75
CA LYS A 338 18.86 -6.71 -9.39
C LYS A 338 19.04 -5.20 -9.40
N ASP A 339 19.00 -4.62 -10.60
CA ASP A 339 19.13 -3.19 -10.85
C ASP A 339 17.85 -2.58 -11.42
N ASN A 340 17.64 -1.30 -11.15
CA ASN A 340 16.64 -0.47 -11.82
C ASN A 340 17.37 0.69 -12.50
N ILE A 341 17.38 0.73 -13.84
CA ILE A 341 18.14 1.70 -14.63
C ILE A 341 17.19 2.44 -15.57
N PHE A 342 17.18 3.77 -15.49
CA PHE A 342 16.37 4.64 -16.34
C PHE A 342 17.28 5.58 -17.14
N GLY A 343 17.13 5.62 -18.46
CA GLY A 343 17.86 6.53 -19.37
C GLY A 343 17.26 7.93 -19.40
N PHE A 344 15.93 8.02 -19.48
CA PHE A 344 15.12 9.22 -19.72
C PHE A 344 15.19 9.71 -21.17
N GLU A 345 15.72 10.88 -21.46
CA GLU A 345 15.74 11.40 -22.84
C GLU A 345 17.18 11.34 -23.33
N GLY A 346 17.40 11.02 -24.59
CA GLY A 346 18.74 10.82 -25.14
C GLY A 346 18.84 9.48 -25.85
N ASN A 347 19.95 9.26 -26.54
CA ASN A 347 20.24 7.94 -27.09
C ASN A 347 21.16 7.21 -26.10
N ASP A 348 20.56 6.37 -25.27
CA ASP A 348 21.19 5.78 -24.11
C ASP A 348 21.72 4.37 -24.40
N THR A 349 22.70 3.94 -23.62
CA THR A 349 23.19 2.56 -23.62
C THR A 349 23.12 2.02 -22.19
N LEU A 350 22.18 1.12 -21.94
CA LEU A 350 21.91 0.55 -20.63
C LEU A 350 22.24 -0.94 -20.65
N ASN A 351 22.96 -1.43 -19.65
CA ASN A 351 23.34 -2.84 -19.52
C ASN A 351 23.04 -3.32 -18.09
N GLY A 352 22.22 -4.35 -17.91
CA GLY A 352 21.86 -4.93 -16.61
C GLY A 352 22.97 -5.79 -16.00
N ASP A 353 23.72 -6.50 -16.85
CA ASP A 353 24.74 -7.50 -16.49
C ASP A 353 24.15 -8.81 -15.96
N ALA A 354 24.05 -9.03 -14.65
CA ALA A 354 23.41 -10.24 -14.13
C ALA A 354 22.44 -9.88 -13.01
N GLY A 355 21.30 -10.53 -12.94
CA GLY A 355 20.25 -10.09 -12.02
C GLY A 355 18.89 -10.29 -12.63
N ASN A 356 17.85 -9.78 -11.98
CA ASN A 356 16.54 -9.70 -12.61
C ASN A 356 16.23 -8.22 -12.75
N ASP A 357 16.72 -7.62 -13.82
CA ASP A 357 16.88 -6.18 -13.95
C ASP A 357 15.67 -5.51 -14.58
N TYR A 358 15.50 -4.24 -14.28
CA TYR A 358 14.55 -3.37 -14.95
C TYR A 358 15.28 -2.23 -15.65
N LEU A 359 15.15 -2.16 -16.97
CA LEU A 359 15.78 -1.16 -17.80
C LEU A 359 14.70 -0.39 -18.57
N ASP A 360 14.76 0.94 -18.52
CA ASP A 360 13.85 1.83 -19.26
C ASP A 360 14.69 2.87 -20.01
N GLY A 361 14.74 2.79 -21.33
CA GLY A 361 15.47 3.73 -22.20
C GLY A 361 14.86 5.12 -22.11
N GLY A 362 13.56 5.20 -22.36
CA GLY A 362 12.78 6.42 -22.24
C GLY A 362 12.48 7.01 -23.60
N GLY A 363 13.18 8.04 -24.03
CA GLY A 363 12.96 8.73 -25.30
C GLY A 363 14.26 8.95 -26.04
N GLY A 364 14.36 8.48 -27.27
CA GLY A 364 15.53 8.52 -28.12
C GLY A 364 15.76 7.16 -28.78
N SER A 365 16.93 6.96 -29.36
CA SER A 365 17.31 5.67 -29.94
C SER A 365 18.25 4.94 -28.99
N ASP A 366 17.69 4.04 -28.20
CA ASP A 366 18.35 3.43 -27.06
C ASP A 366 18.88 2.02 -27.37
N ILE A 367 19.88 1.60 -26.61
CA ILE A 367 20.43 0.24 -26.65
C ILE A 367 20.36 -0.34 -25.24
N LEU A 368 19.54 -1.37 -25.07
CA LEU A 368 19.32 -2.04 -23.78
C LEU A 368 19.80 -3.48 -23.86
N PHE A 369 20.64 -3.88 -22.90
CA PHE A 369 21.06 -5.27 -22.68
C PHE A 369 20.59 -5.71 -21.30
N GLY A 370 19.76 -6.75 -21.19
CA GLY A 370 19.36 -7.35 -19.91
C GLY A 370 20.54 -8.09 -19.28
N GLY A 371 20.99 -9.15 -19.94
CA GLY A 371 22.12 -9.95 -19.52
C GLY A 371 21.68 -11.31 -18.98
N ASP A 372 22.24 -11.76 -17.87
CA ASP A 372 21.88 -13.03 -17.24
C ASP A 372 20.77 -12.83 -16.19
N GLY A 373 19.62 -13.45 -16.38
CA GLY A 373 18.52 -13.57 -15.44
C GLY A 373 17.18 -13.23 -16.08
N ALA A 374 16.15 -12.95 -15.28
CA ALA A 374 14.81 -12.66 -15.82
C ALA A 374 14.57 -11.15 -15.82
N ASP A 375 14.84 -10.53 -16.96
CA ASP A 375 14.91 -9.08 -17.11
C ASP A 375 13.63 -8.49 -17.70
N SER A 376 13.41 -7.20 -17.44
CA SER A 376 12.32 -6.42 -18.04
C SER A 376 12.88 -5.15 -18.67
N LEU A 377 12.78 -5.06 -19.99
CA LEU A 377 13.32 -3.97 -20.81
C LEU A 377 12.18 -3.18 -21.48
N SER A 378 12.28 -1.86 -21.43
CA SER A 378 11.39 -0.88 -22.08
C SER A 378 12.23 0.06 -22.92
N GLY A 379 12.06 0.07 -24.25
CA GLY A 379 12.74 1.03 -25.14
C GLY A 379 12.17 2.43 -24.95
N GLY A 380 10.85 2.53 -25.03
CA GLY A 380 10.13 3.76 -24.81
C GLY A 380 9.77 4.41 -26.14
N GLY A 381 10.33 5.57 -26.48
CA GLY A 381 10.04 6.24 -27.73
C GLY A 381 11.26 6.50 -28.57
N GLY A 382 11.32 5.93 -29.77
CA GLY A 382 12.29 6.27 -30.79
C GLY A 382 12.61 5.11 -31.70
N SER A 383 13.81 4.54 -31.67
CA SER A 383 14.10 3.36 -32.49
C SER A 383 15.19 2.61 -31.78
N ASP A 384 14.77 1.59 -31.06
CA ASP A 384 15.54 1.04 -29.96
C ASP A 384 16.08 -0.35 -30.32
N SER A 385 17.12 -0.77 -29.61
CA SER A 385 17.70 -2.11 -29.72
C SER A 385 17.73 -2.78 -28.36
N LEU A 386 16.80 -3.71 -28.13
CA LEU A 386 16.65 -4.45 -26.89
C LEU A 386 17.17 -5.89 -27.06
N VAL A 387 18.03 -6.32 -26.15
CA VAL A 387 18.54 -7.69 -26.06
C VAL A 387 18.31 -8.20 -24.65
N GLY A 388 17.46 -9.21 -24.49
CA GLY A 388 17.13 -9.82 -23.19
C GLY A 388 18.35 -10.52 -22.60
N GLY A 389 18.81 -11.58 -23.25
CA GLY A 389 20.02 -12.29 -22.85
C GLY A 389 19.71 -13.72 -22.44
N ALA A 390 20.02 -14.11 -21.21
CA ALA A 390 19.80 -15.47 -20.73
C ALA A 390 18.81 -15.49 -19.57
N GLY A 391 17.62 -16.03 -19.78
CA GLY A 391 16.58 -16.19 -18.79
C GLY A 391 15.22 -15.98 -19.44
N ASN A 392 14.17 -15.74 -18.66
CA ASN A 392 12.84 -15.52 -19.23
C ASN A 392 12.54 -14.03 -19.16
N ASP A 393 12.74 -13.33 -20.27
CA ASP A 393 12.76 -11.88 -20.32
C ASP A 393 11.45 -11.30 -20.82
N VAL A 394 11.22 -10.02 -20.52
CA VAL A 394 10.08 -9.23 -21.02
C VAL A 394 10.62 -7.99 -21.72
N LEU A 395 10.46 -7.90 -23.03
CA LEU A 395 10.93 -6.76 -23.83
C LEU A 395 9.73 -6.02 -24.44
N THR A 396 9.71 -4.70 -24.29
CA THR A 396 8.76 -3.80 -24.94
C THR A 396 9.53 -2.73 -25.71
N GLY A 397 9.40 -2.67 -27.04
CA GLY A 397 10.06 -1.66 -27.88
C GLY A 397 9.45 -0.28 -27.61
N GLY A 398 8.16 -0.12 -27.91
CA GLY A 398 7.42 1.09 -27.64
C GLY A 398 7.05 1.83 -28.93
N ASP A 399 7.30 3.13 -29.01
CA ASP A 399 7.06 3.91 -30.22
C ASP A 399 8.28 3.85 -31.16
N GLY A 400 8.03 3.62 -32.44
CA GLY A 400 8.99 3.68 -33.54
C GLY A 400 9.45 2.31 -34.03
N ASN A 401 10.61 2.23 -34.69
CA ASN A 401 11.04 1.01 -35.37
C ASN A 401 12.12 0.29 -34.56
N ASP A 402 11.71 -0.70 -33.79
CA ASP A 402 12.57 -1.30 -32.78
C ASP A 402 13.21 -2.61 -33.25
N ILE A 403 14.25 -3.02 -32.55
CA ILE A 403 14.92 -4.31 -32.71
C ILE A 403 14.83 -5.03 -31.37
N LEU A 404 14.20 -6.20 -31.36
CA LEU A 404 14.07 -7.02 -30.15
C LEU A 404 14.73 -8.38 -30.35
N VAL A 405 15.58 -8.78 -29.41
CA VAL A 405 16.21 -10.10 -29.35
C VAL A 405 15.97 -10.66 -27.95
N GLY A 406 15.16 -11.72 -27.82
CA GLY A 406 14.91 -12.36 -26.52
C GLY A 406 16.18 -12.95 -25.94
N GLY A 407 16.84 -13.82 -26.72
CA GLY A 407 18.01 -14.55 -26.25
C GLY A 407 17.59 -15.94 -25.78
N THR A 408 18.31 -16.55 -24.85
CA THR A 408 17.98 -17.91 -24.39
C THR A 408 16.97 -17.91 -23.26
N GLY A 409 15.85 -18.62 -23.42
CA GLY A 409 14.88 -18.90 -22.38
C GLY A 409 13.48 -18.93 -22.96
N ASN A 410 12.46 -18.43 -22.25
CA ASN A 410 11.12 -18.32 -22.81
C ASN A 410 10.67 -16.88 -22.64
N ASP A 411 10.85 -16.07 -23.67
CA ASP A 411 10.72 -14.63 -23.56
C ASP A 411 9.34 -14.14 -23.95
N THR A 412 9.00 -12.93 -23.53
CA THR A 412 7.82 -12.20 -23.97
C THR A 412 8.23 -10.89 -24.63
N LEU A 413 7.98 -10.78 -25.93
CA LEU A 413 8.42 -9.66 -26.76
C LEU A 413 7.21 -8.88 -27.28
N THR A 414 7.24 -7.57 -27.19
CA THR A 414 6.20 -6.68 -27.74
C THR A 414 6.91 -5.56 -28.50
N GLY A 415 6.77 -5.51 -29.83
CA GLY A 415 7.38 -4.47 -30.65
C GLY A 415 6.81 -3.10 -30.30
N GLY A 416 5.52 -2.90 -30.57
CA GLY A 416 4.81 -1.69 -30.20
C GLY A 416 4.25 -1.00 -31.44
N ALA A 417 4.46 0.30 -31.56
CA ALA A 417 3.97 1.11 -32.65
C ALA A 417 5.08 1.41 -33.67
N GLY A 418 5.09 0.73 -34.80
CA GLY A 418 6.01 1.03 -35.90
C GLY A 418 6.25 -0.22 -36.73
N SER A 419 7.39 -0.28 -37.39
CA SER A 419 7.83 -1.48 -38.12
C SER A 419 8.99 -2.13 -37.37
N ASP A 420 8.65 -3.07 -36.49
CA ASP A 420 9.61 -3.64 -35.55
C ASP A 420 10.32 -4.86 -36.13
N THR A 421 11.55 -5.15 -35.70
CA THR A 421 12.31 -6.33 -36.09
C THR A 421 12.59 -7.20 -34.88
N ILE A 422 11.91 -8.33 -34.81
CA ILE A 422 12.14 -9.35 -33.79
C ILE A 422 13.11 -10.38 -34.36
N ARG A 423 14.22 -10.64 -33.67
CA ARG A 423 15.22 -11.63 -34.10
C ARG A 423 15.18 -12.85 -33.20
N TYR A 424 15.07 -14.00 -33.84
CA TYR A 424 15.06 -15.30 -33.19
C TYR A 424 16.21 -16.16 -33.70
N SER A 425 16.90 -16.83 -32.81
CA SER A 425 18.05 -17.69 -33.09
C SER A 425 17.84 -19.11 -32.56
N ARG A 426 18.62 -20.06 -33.07
CA ARG A 426 18.58 -21.44 -32.54
C ARG A 426 19.10 -21.44 -31.11
N GLY A 427 18.34 -22.03 -30.20
CA GLY A 427 18.66 -22.10 -28.77
C GLY A 427 17.97 -21.04 -27.92
N ASP A 428 17.22 -20.13 -28.55
CA ASP A 428 16.53 -19.04 -27.87
C ASP A 428 15.35 -19.54 -27.01
N GLY A 429 14.86 -20.76 -27.24
CA GLY A 429 13.78 -21.37 -26.47
C GLY A 429 12.39 -20.98 -26.99
N GLN A 430 11.36 -20.87 -26.14
CA GLN A 430 9.98 -20.61 -26.60
C GLN A 430 9.52 -19.20 -26.30
N ASP A 431 9.53 -18.35 -27.33
CA ASP A 431 9.18 -16.95 -27.17
C ASP A 431 7.73 -16.70 -27.54
N ARG A 432 7.12 -15.78 -26.79
CA ARG A 432 5.80 -15.23 -27.04
C ARG A 432 5.95 -13.81 -27.56
N ILE A 433 5.51 -13.57 -28.78
CA ILE A 433 5.44 -12.25 -29.38
C ILE A 433 4.01 -11.75 -29.32
N ASN A 434 3.80 -10.60 -28.68
CA ASN A 434 2.51 -9.94 -28.59
C ASN A 434 2.42 -8.78 -29.58
N GLY A 435 1.23 -8.55 -30.13
CA GLY A 435 0.95 -7.34 -30.90
C GLY A 435 1.56 -7.29 -32.30
N PHE A 436 2.08 -8.41 -32.81
CA PHE A 436 2.73 -8.48 -34.14
C PHE A 436 1.80 -7.99 -35.26
N VAL A 437 2.20 -6.93 -35.95
CA VAL A 437 1.47 -6.32 -37.06
C VAL A 437 1.97 -6.86 -38.38
N THR A 438 1.11 -7.47 -39.19
CA THR A 438 1.46 -7.87 -40.57
C THR A 438 1.15 -6.76 -41.55
N GLY A 439 1.90 -6.62 -42.63
CA GLY A 439 1.51 -5.75 -43.74
C GLY A 439 2.62 -4.81 -44.21
N VAL A 440 2.29 -3.95 -45.18
CA VAL A 440 3.11 -2.79 -45.50
C VAL A 440 3.26 -1.89 -44.26
N GLY A 441 4.49 -1.75 -43.77
CA GLY A 441 4.78 -0.99 -42.54
C GLY A 441 4.48 -1.76 -41.25
N GLY A 442 4.24 -3.07 -41.33
CA GLY A 442 4.19 -3.96 -40.18
C GLY A 442 5.56 -4.52 -39.81
N ASP A 443 5.54 -5.47 -38.90
CA ASP A 443 6.70 -6.04 -38.22
C ASP A 443 7.39 -7.12 -39.04
N PHE A 444 8.66 -7.30 -38.72
CA PHE A 444 9.59 -8.25 -39.28
C PHE A 444 9.97 -9.28 -38.22
N LEU A 445 9.86 -10.55 -38.59
CA LEU A 445 10.46 -11.64 -37.83
C LEU A 445 11.66 -12.17 -38.61
N SER A 446 12.84 -12.04 -38.00
CA SER A 446 14.13 -12.41 -38.59
C SER A 446 14.70 -13.64 -37.89
N PHE A 447 15.32 -14.53 -38.65
CA PHE A 447 15.92 -15.74 -38.12
C PHE A 447 17.42 -15.76 -38.34
N SER A 448 18.16 -16.09 -37.29
CA SER A 448 19.61 -16.29 -37.33
C SER A 448 19.94 -17.76 -37.05
N SER A 449 20.93 -18.32 -37.76
CA SER A 449 21.43 -19.68 -37.52
C SER A 449 20.38 -20.81 -37.63
N ILE A 450 19.28 -20.58 -38.35
CA ILE A 450 18.22 -21.56 -38.63
C ILE A 450 18.13 -21.77 -40.15
N ALA A 451 18.38 -23.01 -40.59
CA ALA A 451 18.49 -23.36 -42.01
C ALA A 451 17.16 -23.77 -42.67
N ALA A 452 16.15 -24.15 -41.88
CA ALA A 452 14.83 -24.55 -42.34
C ALA A 452 13.79 -24.23 -41.27
N ILE A 453 12.64 -23.73 -41.70
CA ILE A 453 11.53 -23.28 -40.85
C ILE A 453 10.29 -24.05 -41.24
N ASP A 454 9.54 -24.55 -40.25
CA ASP A 454 8.22 -25.15 -40.45
C ASP A 454 7.17 -24.20 -39.86
N VAL A 455 6.22 -23.74 -40.68
CA VAL A 455 5.17 -22.81 -40.24
C VAL A 455 3.87 -23.58 -40.14
N ARG A 456 3.27 -23.65 -38.95
CA ARG A 456 2.02 -24.38 -38.72
C ARG A 456 0.96 -23.49 -38.08
N ILE A 457 -0.20 -23.41 -38.72
CA ILE A 457 -1.35 -22.68 -38.18
C ILE A 457 -2.00 -23.52 -37.07
N VAL A 458 -2.08 -22.98 -35.85
CA VAL A 458 -2.82 -23.60 -34.73
C VAL A 458 -3.61 -22.50 -34.00
N ASN A 459 -4.90 -22.36 -34.36
CA ASN A 459 -5.96 -21.59 -33.67
C ASN A 459 -5.64 -20.19 -33.07
N GLY A 460 -6.07 -19.11 -33.73
CA GLY A 460 -7.01 -18.13 -33.14
C GLY A 460 -6.72 -17.11 -31.96
N ASN A 461 -5.63 -16.29 -31.84
CA ASN A 461 -5.34 -14.97 -31.16
C ASN A 461 -4.10 -14.17 -31.69
N THR A 462 -4.02 -12.82 -31.72
CA THR A 462 -2.91 -11.94 -32.26
C THR A 462 -1.50 -12.07 -31.61
N GLU A 463 -1.08 -13.30 -31.37
CA GLU A 463 0.09 -13.73 -30.68
C GLU A 463 0.85 -14.68 -31.61
N PHE A 464 2.16 -14.53 -31.65
CA PHE A 464 3.04 -15.43 -32.36
C PHE A 464 3.92 -16.17 -31.36
N ARG A 465 4.18 -17.45 -31.60
CA ARG A 465 5.17 -18.20 -30.83
C ARG A 465 6.30 -18.71 -31.70
N ALA A 466 7.54 -18.40 -31.32
CA ALA A 466 8.76 -18.93 -31.91
C ALA A 466 9.32 -20.04 -31.01
N GLY A 467 9.76 -21.16 -31.59
CA GLY A 467 10.34 -22.25 -30.81
C GLY A 467 11.14 -23.22 -31.67
N ASP A 468 12.34 -23.59 -31.25
CA ASP A 468 13.31 -24.36 -32.04
C ASP A 468 13.03 -25.89 -32.14
N GLY A 469 12.00 -26.39 -31.45
CA GLY A 469 11.58 -27.80 -31.51
C GLY A 469 12.50 -28.79 -30.75
N MET A 470 13.39 -28.31 -29.88
CA MET A 470 14.21 -29.17 -29.02
C MET A 470 13.39 -29.84 -27.88
N ALA A 471 13.77 -31.08 -27.53
CA ALA A 471 13.10 -31.86 -26.48
C ALA A 471 13.24 -31.17 -25.11
N GLY A 472 12.10 -30.81 -24.51
CA GLY A 472 12.02 -29.99 -23.29
C GLY A 472 10.99 -28.86 -23.42
N ASN A 473 10.70 -28.45 -24.65
CA ASN A 473 9.73 -27.41 -24.97
C ASN A 473 8.30 -27.97 -25.08
N THR A 474 7.59 -28.14 -23.95
CA THR A 474 6.23 -28.71 -23.92
C THR A 474 5.25 -27.88 -24.75
N GLY A 475 4.78 -28.43 -25.88
CA GLY A 475 3.87 -27.75 -26.81
C GLY A 475 4.39 -27.69 -28.24
N PHE A 476 5.72 -27.83 -28.41
CA PHE A 476 6.40 -27.89 -29.69
C PHE A 476 6.83 -29.35 -29.95
N GLY A 477 6.51 -29.89 -31.14
CA GLY A 477 6.87 -31.27 -31.49
C GLY A 477 8.38 -31.47 -31.63
N THR A 478 8.82 -32.71 -31.82
CA THR A 478 10.24 -32.99 -32.16
C THR A 478 10.52 -32.59 -33.61
N GLY A 479 11.32 -31.55 -33.87
CA GLY A 479 11.56 -31.07 -35.25
C GLY A 479 12.26 -29.72 -35.36
N ASN A 480 12.30 -29.15 -36.58
CA ASN A 480 12.81 -27.79 -36.86
C ASN A 480 11.91 -26.70 -36.24
N LEU A 481 12.37 -25.44 -36.25
CA LEU A 481 11.66 -24.24 -35.77
C LEU A 481 10.19 -24.26 -36.22
N LEU A 482 9.27 -24.30 -35.26
CA LEU A 482 7.83 -24.36 -35.49
C LEU A 482 7.21 -23.02 -35.11
N LEU A 483 6.64 -22.31 -36.09
CA LEU A 483 5.94 -21.04 -35.86
C LEU A 483 4.45 -21.29 -35.68
N THR A 484 3.90 -20.88 -34.54
CA THR A 484 2.45 -20.95 -34.29
C THR A 484 1.86 -19.55 -34.26
N LEU A 485 0.92 -19.31 -35.17
CA LEU A 485 0.10 -18.12 -35.24
C LEU A 485 -1.28 -18.41 -34.69
N ALA A 486 -1.80 -17.48 -33.92
CA ALA A 486 -3.18 -17.48 -33.49
C ALA A 486 -3.88 -16.22 -34.17
N ASP A 487 -5.20 -16.25 -34.47
CA ASP A 487 -6.19 -15.19 -34.91
C ASP A 487 -5.80 -14.34 -36.11
N THR A 488 -4.63 -14.58 -36.67
CA THR A 488 -4.18 -13.97 -37.89
C THR A 488 -4.45 -14.95 -39.02
N THR A 489 -5.11 -14.48 -40.07
CA THR A 489 -5.26 -15.27 -41.30
C THR A 489 -3.92 -15.26 -42.03
N PHE A 490 -3.15 -16.33 -41.92
CA PHE A 490 -1.86 -16.46 -42.62
C PHE A 490 -2.02 -17.26 -43.91
N THR A 491 -1.91 -16.60 -45.05
CA THR A 491 -1.94 -17.23 -46.38
C THR A 491 -0.55 -17.23 -47.02
N GLN A 492 -0.33 -18.11 -47.99
CA GLN A 492 0.95 -18.21 -48.72
C GLN A 492 1.36 -16.91 -49.42
N THR A 493 0.41 -16.00 -49.67
CA THR A 493 0.65 -14.66 -50.22
C THR A 493 1.42 -13.74 -49.28
N HIS A 494 1.36 -13.97 -47.97
CA HIS A 494 2.14 -13.19 -47.00
C HIS A 494 3.62 -13.58 -47.02
N ILE A 495 4.04 -14.69 -47.64
CA ILE A 495 5.47 -15.03 -47.74
C ILE A 495 6.06 -14.24 -48.92
N SER A 496 6.75 -13.12 -48.67
CA SER A 496 7.55 -12.50 -49.74
C SER A 496 8.82 -13.32 -50.01
N THR A 497 9.15 -13.50 -51.29
CA THR A 497 10.30 -14.29 -51.76
C THR A 497 11.55 -13.46 -52.04
N ASN A 498 11.69 -12.25 -51.47
CA ASN A 498 12.89 -11.44 -51.67
C ASN A 498 14.05 -11.93 -50.78
N ILE A 499 14.80 -12.88 -51.33
CA ILE A 499 16.04 -13.41 -50.76
C ILE A 499 17.19 -12.48 -51.16
N ASP A 500 17.81 -11.78 -50.21
CA ASP A 500 19.16 -11.25 -50.38
C ASP A 500 20.16 -12.43 -50.32
N PRO A 501 20.95 -12.69 -51.37
CA PRO A 501 21.91 -13.79 -51.39
C PRO A 501 23.15 -13.58 -50.51
N THR A 502 23.26 -12.46 -49.77
CA THR A 502 24.44 -12.13 -48.95
C THR A 502 24.24 -12.10 -47.43
N ASN A 503 23.02 -12.23 -46.89
CA ASN A 503 22.80 -12.51 -45.46
C ASN A 503 21.34 -12.88 -45.13
N SER A 504 21.17 -14.09 -44.56
CA SER A 504 20.03 -14.66 -43.79
C SER A 504 18.59 -14.51 -44.34
N PRO A 505 17.72 -15.55 -44.23
CA PRO A 505 16.36 -15.49 -44.77
C PRO A 505 15.52 -14.45 -44.01
N GLY A 506 15.27 -13.30 -44.64
CA GLY A 506 14.27 -12.34 -44.23
C GLY A 506 12.87 -12.84 -44.60
N PHE A 507 11.96 -12.89 -43.62
CA PHE A 507 10.54 -13.04 -43.91
C PHE A 507 9.90 -11.66 -43.91
N GLN A 508 9.34 -11.27 -45.06
CA GLN A 508 8.54 -10.06 -45.23
C GLN A 508 7.07 -10.52 -45.30
N PHE A 509 6.20 -10.04 -44.41
CA PHE A 509 4.76 -10.33 -44.44
C PHE A 509 3.96 -9.15 -45.02
N SER A 510 3.46 -9.32 -46.26
CA SER A 510 2.79 -8.28 -47.08
C SER A 510 1.46 -7.78 -46.55
#